data_AF-A0A9N9E4A8-F1
#
_entry.id   AF-A0A9N9E4A8-F1
#
_cell.length_a   1.000
_cell.length_b   1.000
_cell.length_c   1.000
_cell.angle_alpha   90.00
_cell.angle_beta   90.00
_cell.angle_gamma   90.00
#
_symmetry.space_group_name_H-M   'P 1'
#
loop_
_entity.id
_entity.type
_entity.pdbx_description
1 polymer ?
#
loop_
_entity_poly.entity_id
_entity_poly.type
_entity_poly.pdbx_seq_one_letter_code
_entity_poly.pdbx_strand_id
1 'polypeptide(L)' 'MRKREEPYVKLACTSCKKAHAKCSGHSICERCINRNLICEYEQSGRKRGPKSKKQ' A
#
# COMPACT_ATOMS: atom_id res chain seq x y z
N MET A 1 1.76 -19.31 17.59
CA MET A 1 2.22 -18.58 16.39
C MET A 1 1.93 -17.11 16.57
N ARG A 2 2.95 -16.25 16.75
CA ARG A 2 2.76 -14.80 16.92
C ARG A 2 2.26 -14.23 15.58
N LYS A 3 0.94 -14.06 15.43
CA LYS A 3 0.40 -13.10 14.44
C LYS A 3 0.97 -11.76 14.88
N ARG A 4 2.07 -11.32 14.26
CA ARG A 4 2.57 -9.97 14.42
C ARG A 4 1.35 -9.08 14.20
N GLU A 5 0.98 -8.30 15.22
CA GLU A 5 0.02 -7.21 15.09
C GLU A 5 0.60 -6.25 14.08
N GLU A 6 0.48 -6.60 12.81
CA GLU A 6 0.87 -5.70 11.77
C GLU A 6 -0.15 -4.59 11.79
N PRO A 7 0.31 -3.34 11.91
CA PRO A 7 -0.58 -2.21 11.82
C PRO A 7 -1.34 -2.37 10.50
N TYR A 8 -2.67 -2.38 10.57
CA TYR A 8 -3.50 -2.50 9.38
C TYR A 8 -3.18 -1.31 8.46
N VAL A 9 -2.32 -1.57 7.48
CA VAL A 9 -1.80 -0.54 6.58
C VAL A 9 -2.93 -0.14 5.65
N LYS A 10 -3.64 0.93 6.02
CA LYS A 10 -4.79 1.46 5.26
C LYS A 10 -4.39 1.88 3.84
N LEU A 11 -3.12 2.26 3.64
CA LEU A 11 -2.60 2.74 2.37
C LEU A 11 -1.21 2.18 2.11
N ALA A 12 -1.06 1.41 1.03
CA ALA A 12 0.25 1.02 0.53
C ALA A 12 0.88 2.13 -0.31
N CYS A 13 2.21 2.25 -0.27
CA CYS A 13 2.97 3.15 -1.11
C CYS A 13 2.77 2.85 -2.61
N THR A 14 2.97 3.83 -3.49
CA THR A 14 2.79 3.69 -4.95
C THR A 14 3.69 2.60 -5.54
N SER A 15 4.95 2.53 -5.10
CA SER A 15 5.90 1.47 -5.50
C SER A 15 5.43 0.08 -5.04
N CYS A 16 4.87 0.00 -3.84
CA CYS A 16 4.33 -1.23 -3.26
C CYS A 16 3.08 -1.69 -4.00
N LYS A 17 2.19 -0.74 -4.34
CA LYS A 17 1.00 -0.96 -5.17
C LYS A 17 1.38 -1.45 -6.57
N LYS A 18 2.28 -0.76 -7.26
CA LYS A 18 2.74 -1.14 -8.62
C LYS A 18 3.34 -2.55 -8.66
N ALA A 19 4.09 -2.91 -7.62
CA ALA A 19 4.76 -4.19 -7.55
C ALA A 19 3.98 -5.26 -6.76
N HIS A 20 2.69 -5.03 -6.46
CA HIS A 20 1.80 -5.93 -5.71
C HIS A 20 2.43 -6.59 -4.48
N ALA A 21 3.28 -5.87 -3.74
CA ALA A 21 3.90 -6.41 -2.56
C ALA A 21 3.38 -5.76 -1.29
N LYS A 22 3.59 -6.48 -0.20
CA LYS A 22 3.29 -6.03 1.15
C LYS A 22 4.03 -4.74 1.48
N CYS A 23 3.29 -3.76 1.98
CA CYS A 23 3.84 -2.48 2.43
C CYS A 23 3.85 -2.46 3.96
N SER A 24 4.98 -2.13 4.57
CA SER A 24 5.10 -2.03 6.03
C SER A 24 4.35 -0.83 6.63
N GLY A 25 3.90 0.13 5.81
CA GLY A 25 3.03 1.23 6.28
C GLY A 25 3.69 2.32 7.13
N HIS A 26 5.01 2.26 7.33
CA HIS A 26 5.80 3.35 7.93
C HIS A 26 5.91 4.57 6.99
N SER A 27 6.45 5.69 7.48
CA SER A 27 6.71 6.90 6.68
C SER A 27 7.52 6.62 5.42
N ILE A 28 8.50 5.72 5.50
CA ILE A 28 9.14 5.09 4.34
C ILE A 28 9.09 3.57 4.54
N CYS A 29 8.57 2.85 3.54
CA CYS A 29 8.45 1.41 3.60
C CYS A 29 9.83 0.73 3.58
N GLU A 30 10.03 -0.35 4.35
CA GLU A 30 11.34 -1.06 4.40
C GLU A 30 11.83 -1.50 3.02
N ARG A 31 10.90 -1.96 2.17
CA ARG A 31 11.22 -2.33 0.77
C ARG A 31 11.75 -1.15 -0.02
N CYS A 32 11.20 0.04 0.22
CA CYS A 32 11.56 1.27 -0.46
C CYS A 32 12.96 1.70 -0.03
N ILE A 33 13.28 1.60 1.27
CA ILE A 33 14.63 1.84 1.81
C ILE A 33 15.63 0.86 1.19
N ASN A 34 15.35 -0.45 1.25
CA ASN A 34 16.26 -1.49 0.77
C ASN A 34 16.53 -1.41 -0.74
N ARG A 35 15.56 -0.95 -1.53
CA ARG A 35 15.69 -0.81 -2.99
C ARG A 35 16.03 0.61 -3.43
N ASN A 36 16.21 1.52 -2.48
CA ASN A 36 16.43 2.93 -2.71
C ASN A 36 15.38 3.54 -3.68
N LEU A 37 14.12 3.11 -3.53
CA LEU A 37 12.99 3.55 -4.35
C LEU A 37 12.26 4.71 -3.70
N ILE A 38 11.65 5.54 -4.54
CA ILE A 38 10.78 6.62 -4.09
C ILE A 38 9.55 6.01 -3.40
N CYS A 39 9.40 6.31 -2.10
CA CYS A 39 8.25 5.91 -1.30
C CYS A 39 7.24 7.04 -1.26
N GLU A 40 6.42 7.11 -2.31
CA GLU A 40 5.31 8.06 -2.35
C GLU A 40 4.01 7.37 -1.97
N TYR A 41 3.23 8.02 -1.11
CA TYR A 41 1.88 7.62 -0.79
C TYR A 41 0.94 8.52 -1.59
N GLU A 42 0.53 8.07 -2.77
CA GLU A 42 -0.55 8.77 -3.48
C GLU A 42 -1.82 8.70 -2.65
N GLN A 43 -2.25 9.87 -2.17
CA GLN A 43 -3.60 10.10 -1.67
C GLN A 43 -4.56 10.10 -2.86
N SER A 44 -4.78 8.92 -3.44
CA SER A 44 -5.79 8.78 -4.48
C SER A 44 -7.15 9.01 -3.83
N GLY A 45 -7.67 10.24 -3.95
CA GLY A 45 -9.01 10.62 -3.50
C GLY A 45 -10.14 9.88 -4.22
N ARG A 46 -9.80 9.02 -5.19
CA ARG A 46 -10.74 8.13 -5.87
C ARG A 46 -11.06 6.96 -4.95
N LYS A 47 -12.15 7.08 -4.20
CA LYS A 47 -12.83 5.92 -3.61
C LYS A 47 -13.21 4.98 -4.77
N ARG A 48 -12.95 3.68 -4.60
CA ARG A 48 -13.45 2.68 -5.56
C ARG A 48 -14.96 2.82 -5.58
N GLY A 49 -15.51 3.23 -6.72
CA GLY A 49 -16.96 3.26 -6.89
C GLY A 49 -17.52 1.84 -6.73
N PRO A 50 -18.79 1.70 -6.32
CA PRO A 50 -19.46 0.41 -6.40
C PRO A 50 -19.32 -0.12 -7.84
N LYS A 51 -18.97 -1.40 -8.00
CA LYS A 51 -18.93 -2.03 -9.32
C LYS A 51 -20.33 -1.87 -9.91
N SER A 52 -20.48 -1.12 -11.00
CA SER A 52 -21.73 -1.09 -11.75
C SER A 52 -22.06 -2.54 -12.14
N LYS A 53 -23.23 -3.03 -11.75
CA LYS A 53 -23.75 -4.28 -12.30
C LYS A 53 -23.96 -3.99 -13.79
N LYS A 54 -23.20 -4.67 -14.66
CA LYS A 54 -23.59 -4.76 -16.08
C LYS A 54 -24.99 -5.39 -16.08
N GLN A 55 -25.97 -4.61 -16.53
CA GLN A 55 -27.32 -5.07 -16.77
C GLN A 55 -27.40 -5.67 -18.17
#